data_AF-A0A6I7R1Y2-F1
#
_entry.id   AF-A0A6I7R1Y2-F1
#
_cell.length_a   1.000
_cell.length_b   1.000
_cell.length_c   1.000
_cell.angle_alpha   90.00
_cell.angle_beta   90.00
_cell.angle_gamma   90.00
#
_symmetry.space_group_name_H-M   'P 1'
#
loop_
_entity.id
_entity.type
_entity.pdbx_description
1 polymer ?
#
loop_
_entity_poly.entity_id
_entity_poly.type
_entity_poly.pdbx_seq_one_letter_code
_entity_poly.pdbx_strand_id
1 'polypeptide(L)'
;MTSLNRLSEIRKDFPILSRLVNGLPLVYLDNAATSQKPIKVINALKTYYSETNSNIHRGVHHLSQVATNQYEASRLSIQKFINAAESEEINFTKGTTEAINLVAYSYGRKFVKQGDEIVISALEHHSNIVPWQILCEEKGAVLKIIPIDDEGVLDLKAAESIITDKTKIISLVYVSNALGLKNPVEEIISLARKQKNAVVFLDAAQAVTHFPVDVQKLDCDFLAFSGHKLLGPTGIGVLYGKRKHLEAMLPYQSGGEMIKTVSFEKTTYNELPFKFEAGTPNIAGGIAFKSALEYIEQIGWDFISEQETNLVEYADNGLKKIDGLHIYGGTQKRYGVIAFNVSGIHHYDIGVLLDNLGIAIRTGHHCCQPLMQRFEIEGTCRASFSFYNSEEDADRFVKGVEKAVKMLR
;
A
#
# COMPACT_ATOMS: atom_id res chain seq x y z
N MET A 1 18.62 -22.14 13.78
CA MET A 1 17.33 -22.80 13.50
C MET A 1 17.25 -23.02 12.01
N THR A 2 16.78 -24.19 11.54
CA THR A 2 16.46 -24.39 10.12
C THR A 2 15.34 -23.42 9.70
N SER A 3 15.29 -23.04 8.43
CA SER A 3 14.26 -22.14 7.86
C SER A 3 12.83 -22.63 8.15
N LEU A 4 12.61 -23.96 8.05
CA LEU A 4 11.33 -24.62 8.37
C LEU A 4 10.88 -24.41 9.82
N ASN A 5 11.80 -24.48 10.78
CA ASN A 5 11.48 -24.27 12.19
C ASN A 5 11.09 -22.80 12.44
N ARG A 6 11.78 -21.87 11.78
CA ARG A 6 11.49 -20.43 11.87
C ARG A 6 10.10 -20.08 11.33
N LEU A 7 9.71 -20.58 10.16
CA LEU A 7 8.40 -20.30 9.57
C LEU A 7 7.25 -20.83 10.44
N SER A 8 7.40 -22.03 11.03
CA SER A 8 6.42 -22.60 11.94
C SER A 8 6.16 -21.71 13.16
N GLU A 9 7.23 -21.17 13.77
CA GLU A 9 7.10 -20.22 14.88
C GLU A 9 6.42 -18.91 14.45
N ILE A 10 6.80 -18.36 13.28
CA ILE A 10 6.15 -17.15 12.73
C ILE A 10 4.65 -17.37 12.54
N ARG A 11 4.24 -18.51 11.96
CA ARG A 11 2.82 -18.80 11.71
C ARG A 11 1.99 -18.88 12.99
N LYS A 12 2.57 -19.33 14.11
CA LYS A 12 1.88 -19.34 15.43
C LYS A 12 1.55 -17.94 15.91
N ASP A 13 2.30 -16.92 15.49
CA ASP A 13 1.99 -15.54 15.82
C ASP A 13 0.71 -15.05 15.13
N PHE A 14 0.18 -15.74 14.12
CA PHE A 14 -1.03 -15.33 13.39
C PHE A 14 -2.19 -16.28 13.69
N PRO A 15 -3.02 -16.00 14.73
CA PRO A 15 -4.03 -16.96 15.20
C PRO A 15 -5.02 -17.40 14.11
N ILE A 16 -5.35 -16.50 13.19
CA ILE A 16 -6.33 -16.76 12.13
C ILE A 16 -5.89 -17.85 11.14
N LEU A 17 -4.58 -18.06 10.96
CA LEU A 17 -4.04 -19.05 10.03
C LEU A 17 -4.29 -20.50 10.48
N SER A 18 -4.65 -20.71 11.74
CA SER A 18 -5.02 -22.04 12.26
C SER A 18 -6.50 -22.39 12.06
N ARG A 19 -7.32 -21.47 11.52
CA ARG A 19 -8.74 -21.72 11.31
C ARG A 19 -8.98 -22.68 10.15
N LEU A 20 -10.07 -23.43 10.27
CA LEU A 20 -10.66 -24.15 9.15
C LEU A 20 -11.66 -23.24 8.42
N VAL A 21 -11.65 -23.31 7.08
CA VAL A 21 -12.63 -22.69 6.18
C VAL A 21 -13.19 -23.80 5.30
N ASN A 22 -14.51 -23.94 5.24
CA ASN A 22 -15.18 -25.01 4.51
C ASN A 22 -14.71 -26.42 4.94
N GLY A 23 -14.36 -26.58 6.22
CA GLY A 23 -13.84 -27.83 6.79
C GLY A 23 -12.36 -28.12 6.46
N LEU A 24 -11.67 -27.24 5.76
CA LEU A 24 -10.28 -27.41 5.31
C LEU A 24 -9.35 -26.37 5.95
N PRO A 25 -8.06 -26.67 6.15
CA PRO A 25 -7.11 -25.67 6.69
C PRO A 25 -7.00 -24.47 5.75
N LEU A 26 -7.09 -23.26 6.30
CA LEU A 26 -7.04 -22.02 5.52
C LEU A 26 -5.69 -21.83 4.81
N VAL A 27 -5.74 -21.57 3.50
CA VAL A 27 -4.64 -21.03 2.69
C VAL A 27 -5.01 -19.60 2.31
N TYR A 28 -4.45 -18.61 3.00
CA TYR A 28 -4.76 -17.20 2.77
C TYR A 28 -3.76 -16.55 1.82
N LEU A 29 -4.21 -16.26 0.59
CA LEU A 29 -3.42 -15.67 -0.51
C LEU A 29 -4.08 -14.39 -1.05
N ASP A 30 -4.75 -13.60 -0.19
CA ASP A 30 -5.28 -12.26 -0.53
C ASP A 30 -4.59 -11.13 0.26
N ASN A 31 -3.29 -11.33 0.56
CA ASN A 31 -2.48 -10.42 1.35
C ASN A 31 -2.33 -9.01 0.72
N ALA A 32 -2.36 -8.91 -0.61
CA ALA A 32 -2.33 -7.63 -1.32
C ALA A 32 -3.62 -6.80 -1.13
N ALA A 33 -4.73 -7.41 -0.70
CA ALA A 33 -5.92 -6.69 -0.24
C ALA A 33 -5.78 -6.29 1.24
N THR A 34 -5.45 -7.24 2.12
CA THR A 34 -5.05 -6.96 3.51
C THR A 34 -4.24 -8.13 4.06
N SER A 35 -3.22 -7.84 4.86
CA SER A 35 -2.46 -8.89 5.54
C SER A 35 -3.20 -9.40 6.78
N GLN A 36 -2.77 -10.53 7.33
CA GLN A 36 -3.18 -10.96 8.67
C GLN A 36 -2.37 -10.25 9.76
N LYS A 37 -2.83 -10.35 11.02
CA LYS A 37 -2.29 -9.59 12.15
C LYS A 37 -1.59 -10.52 13.13
N PRO A 38 -0.34 -10.27 13.51
CA PRO A 38 0.31 -11.05 14.54
C PRO A 38 -0.32 -10.75 15.91
N ILE A 39 -0.26 -11.70 16.83
CA ILE A 39 -0.85 -11.62 18.17
C ILE A 39 -0.32 -10.41 18.95
N LYS A 40 0.92 -9.97 18.67
CA LYS A 40 1.51 -8.77 19.24
C LYS A 40 0.70 -7.50 18.90
N VAL A 41 0.25 -7.36 17.66
CA VAL A 41 -0.59 -6.22 17.22
C VAL A 41 -1.98 -6.28 17.87
N ILE A 42 -2.56 -7.48 17.94
CA ILE A 42 -3.85 -7.71 18.58
C ILE A 42 -3.78 -7.35 20.08
N ASN A 43 -2.71 -7.78 20.75
CA ASN A 43 -2.49 -7.48 22.16
C ASN A 43 -2.23 -5.99 22.40
N ALA A 44 -1.53 -5.28 21.49
CA ALA A 44 -1.35 -3.84 21.61
C ALA A 44 -2.70 -3.08 21.60
N LEU A 45 -3.63 -3.46 20.70
CA LEU A 45 -4.99 -2.92 20.70
C LEU A 45 -5.72 -3.23 22.02
N LYS A 46 -5.65 -4.48 22.48
CA LYS A 46 -6.28 -4.92 23.72
C LYS A 46 -5.76 -4.11 24.92
N THR A 47 -4.44 -4.05 25.08
CA THR A 47 -3.76 -3.33 26.18
C THR A 47 -4.12 -1.86 26.18
N TYR A 48 -4.13 -1.19 25.03
CA TYR A 48 -4.56 0.22 24.98
C TYR A 48 -5.97 0.38 25.56
N TYR A 49 -6.94 -0.39 25.08
CA TYR A 49 -8.32 -0.25 25.55
C TYR A 49 -8.55 -0.70 26.99
N SER A 50 -7.81 -1.70 27.48
CA SER A 50 -7.99 -2.20 28.84
C SER A 50 -7.19 -1.42 29.89
N GLU A 51 -6.12 -0.72 29.52
CA GLU A 51 -5.15 -0.18 30.50
C GLU A 51 -4.80 1.29 30.28
N THR A 52 -4.66 1.78 29.03
CA THR A 52 -4.11 3.12 28.77
C THR A 52 -5.02 4.06 27.97
N ASN A 53 -6.28 3.68 27.71
CA ASN A 53 -7.20 4.47 26.90
C ASN A 53 -7.44 5.86 27.47
N SER A 54 -7.09 6.86 26.67
CA SER A 54 -7.50 8.24 26.83
C SER A 54 -7.34 8.99 25.51
N ASN A 55 -7.91 10.19 25.42
CA ASN A 55 -7.60 11.14 24.36
C ASN A 55 -6.17 11.68 24.56
N ILE A 56 -5.56 12.20 23.50
CA ILE A 56 -4.14 12.56 23.47
C ILE A 56 -3.88 14.07 23.43
N HIS A 57 -2.62 14.44 23.57
CA HIS A 57 -2.02 15.79 23.47
C HIS A 57 -2.42 16.80 24.56
N ARG A 58 -3.72 17.09 24.74
CA ARG A 58 -4.18 18.21 25.59
C ARG A 58 -4.53 17.84 27.03
N GLY A 59 -4.59 16.55 27.36
CA GLY A 59 -4.93 16.11 28.72
C GLY A 59 -3.70 16.08 29.64
N VAL A 60 -3.80 16.73 30.80
CA VAL A 60 -2.73 16.79 31.82
C VAL A 60 -2.67 15.56 32.74
N HIS A 61 -3.68 14.69 32.70
CA HIS A 61 -3.75 13.53 33.57
C HIS A 61 -2.91 12.36 33.04
N HIS A 62 -2.53 11.45 33.93
CA HIS A 62 -1.59 10.35 33.64
C HIS A 62 -1.94 9.54 32.37
N LEU A 63 -3.18 9.05 32.25
CA LEU A 63 -3.58 8.24 31.08
C LEU A 63 -3.47 8.98 29.74
N SER A 64 -3.78 10.29 29.71
CA SER A 64 -3.62 11.12 28.51
C SER A 64 -2.14 11.23 28.12
N GLN A 65 -1.26 11.47 29.08
CA GLN A 65 0.18 11.55 28.82
C GLN A 65 0.74 10.21 28.34
N VAL A 66 0.32 9.09 28.94
CA VAL A 66 0.74 7.74 28.52
C VAL A 66 0.27 7.45 27.09
N ALA A 67 -1.02 7.66 26.79
CA ALA A 67 -1.57 7.44 25.46
C ALA A 67 -0.88 8.33 24.40
N THR A 68 -0.61 9.59 24.75
CA THR A 68 0.11 10.54 23.88
C THR A 68 1.51 10.02 23.56
N ASN A 69 2.27 9.62 24.58
CA ASN A 69 3.63 9.12 24.40
C ASN A 69 3.65 7.83 23.55
N GLN A 70 2.68 6.93 23.74
CA GLN A 70 2.53 5.71 22.93
C GLN A 70 2.20 6.02 21.47
N TYR A 71 1.31 6.98 21.22
CA TYR A 71 0.91 7.38 19.87
C TYR A 71 2.07 8.06 19.13
N GLU A 72 2.75 9.01 19.77
CA GLU A 72 3.91 9.70 19.17
C GLU A 72 5.13 8.77 19.00
N ALA A 73 5.31 7.79 19.88
CA ALA A 73 6.30 6.73 19.66
C ALA A 73 6.04 5.94 18.38
N SER A 74 4.78 5.80 17.97
CA SER A 74 4.42 5.12 16.72
C SER A 74 4.80 5.96 15.51
N ARG A 75 4.67 7.30 15.60
CA ARG A 75 5.15 8.23 14.58
C ARG A 75 6.67 8.14 14.40
N LEU A 76 7.42 8.07 15.50
CA LEU A 76 8.88 7.87 15.47
C LEU A 76 9.27 6.51 14.87
N SER A 77 8.53 5.44 15.16
CA SER A 77 8.76 4.14 14.52
C SER A 77 8.50 4.19 13.01
N ILE A 78 7.44 4.87 12.57
CA ILE A 78 7.16 5.07 11.14
C ILE A 78 8.28 5.88 10.48
N GLN A 79 8.71 6.98 11.10
CA GLN A 79 9.83 7.79 10.61
C GLN A 79 11.06 6.92 10.36
N LYS A 80 11.46 6.09 11.33
CA LYS A 80 12.61 5.19 11.20
C LYS A 80 12.39 4.13 10.13
N PHE A 81 11.20 3.55 10.07
CA PHE A 81 10.85 2.47 9.16
C PHE A 81 11.01 2.85 7.68
N ILE A 82 10.64 4.09 7.30
CA ILE A 82 10.84 4.60 5.94
C ILE A 82 12.09 5.48 5.79
N ASN A 83 12.90 5.59 6.84
CA ASN A 83 14.05 6.48 6.93
C ASN A 83 13.71 7.95 6.56
N ALA A 84 12.63 8.51 7.12
CA ALA A 84 12.33 9.94 7.00
C ALA A 84 13.26 10.78 7.89
N ALA A 85 13.56 12.02 7.47
CA ALA A 85 14.52 12.85 8.19
C ALA A 85 13.97 13.28 9.56
N GLU A 86 12.67 13.58 9.62
CA GLU A 86 12.01 14.16 10.80
C GLU A 86 10.64 13.52 11.02
N SER A 87 10.21 13.40 12.27
CA SER A 87 8.89 12.83 12.60
C SER A 87 7.73 13.71 12.15
N GLU A 88 7.94 15.01 12.04
CA GLU A 88 6.95 15.99 11.57
C GLU A 88 6.64 15.83 10.07
N GLU A 89 7.46 15.07 9.34
CA GLU A 89 7.19 14.67 7.96
C GLU A 89 6.17 13.53 7.87
N ILE A 90 5.80 12.92 9.00
CA ILE A 90 4.89 11.78 9.09
C ILE A 90 3.52 12.24 9.56
N ASN A 91 2.52 12.09 8.70
CA ASN A 91 1.12 12.45 8.96
C ASN A 91 0.26 11.19 8.95
N PHE A 92 -0.51 10.98 10.01
CA PHE A 92 -1.47 9.88 10.08
C PHE A 92 -2.72 10.18 9.25
N THR A 93 -3.20 9.15 8.57
CA THR A 93 -4.44 9.17 7.78
C THR A 93 -5.22 7.88 8.04
N LYS A 94 -6.40 7.69 7.43
CA LYS A 94 -7.14 6.42 7.48
C LYS A 94 -6.54 5.34 6.58
N GLY A 95 -5.67 5.70 5.64
CA GLY A 95 -5.09 4.82 4.63
C GLY A 95 -4.47 5.59 3.45
N THR A 96 -3.79 4.89 2.54
CA THR A 96 -3.17 5.49 1.33
C THR A 96 -4.15 6.36 0.55
N THR A 97 -5.41 5.92 0.40
CA THR A 97 -6.45 6.69 -0.31
C THR A 97 -6.63 8.09 0.29
N GLU A 98 -6.69 8.22 1.61
CA GLU A 98 -6.83 9.53 2.25
C GLU A 98 -5.55 10.35 2.11
N ALA A 99 -4.37 9.74 2.22
CA ALA A 99 -3.10 10.40 2.00
C ALA A 99 -2.98 10.99 0.57
N ILE A 100 -3.41 10.25 -0.46
CA ILE A 100 -3.44 10.76 -1.84
C ILE A 100 -4.42 11.93 -1.95
N ASN A 101 -5.62 11.80 -1.39
CA ASN A 101 -6.62 12.89 -1.39
C ASN A 101 -6.14 14.13 -0.64
N LEU A 102 -5.42 13.96 0.47
CA LEU A 102 -4.79 15.05 1.21
C LEU A 102 -3.81 15.81 0.30
N VAL A 103 -2.93 15.12 -0.42
CA VAL A 103 -1.99 15.80 -1.34
C VAL A 103 -2.73 16.45 -2.52
N ALA A 104 -3.66 15.76 -3.16
CA ALA A 104 -4.45 16.31 -4.27
C ALA A 104 -5.23 17.57 -3.83
N TYR A 105 -5.87 17.53 -2.66
CA TYR A 105 -6.61 18.66 -2.11
C TYR A 105 -5.67 19.80 -1.69
N SER A 106 -4.68 19.52 -0.84
CA SER A 106 -3.91 20.55 -0.16
C SER A 106 -2.76 21.11 -0.99
N TYR A 107 -1.97 20.24 -1.62
CA TYR A 107 -0.88 20.64 -2.51
C TYR A 107 -1.45 21.00 -3.88
N GLY A 108 -2.22 20.07 -4.45
CA GLY A 108 -2.79 20.19 -5.79
C GLY A 108 -3.61 21.46 -5.95
N ARG A 109 -4.59 21.72 -5.08
CA ARG A 109 -5.43 22.93 -5.24
C ARG A 109 -4.68 24.25 -5.04
N LYS A 110 -3.54 24.23 -4.35
CA LYS A 110 -2.72 25.44 -4.14
C LYS A 110 -1.78 25.71 -5.30
N PHE A 111 -1.20 24.67 -5.89
CA PHE A 111 -0.06 24.82 -6.80
C PHE A 111 -0.34 24.44 -8.25
N VAL A 112 -1.36 23.63 -8.52
CA VAL A 112 -1.77 23.27 -9.89
C VAL A 112 -2.63 24.39 -10.48
N LYS A 113 -2.28 24.78 -11.71
CA LYS A 113 -2.93 25.82 -12.49
C LYS A 113 -3.46 25.25 -13.81
N GLN A 114 -4.26 26.06 -14.51
CA GLN A 114 -4.75 25.71 -15.83
C GLN A 114 -3.59 25.45 -16.79
N GLY A 115 -3.67 24.34 -17.52
CA GLY A 115 -2.66 23.90 -18.49
C GLY A 115 -1.46 23.16 -17.89
N ASP A 116 -1.33 23.07 -16.56
CA ASP A 116 -0.35 22.20 -15.92
C ASP A 116 -0.68 20.73 -16.20
N GLU A 117 0.33 19.86 -16.15
CA GLU A 117 0.18 18.43 -16.37
C GLU A 117 0.36 17.63 -15.07
N ILE A 118 -0.53 16.68 -14.83
CA ILE A 118 -0.38 15.64 -13.81
C ILE A 118 -0.10 14.33 -14.53
N VAL A 119 1.02 13.68 -14.22
CA VAL A 119 1.46 12.45 -14.85
C VAL A 119 1.22 11.28 -13.91
N ILE A 120 0.58 10.22 -14.40
CA ILE A 120 0.41 8.94 -13.69
C ILE A 120 0.78 7.76 -14.60
N SER A 121 0.89 6.54 -14.08
CA SER A 121 1.09 5.34 -14.93
C SER A 121 -0.21 4.65 -15.35
N ALA A 122 -0.12 3.77 -16.34
CA ALA A 122 -1.22 2.85 -16.65
C ALA A 122 -1.45 1.76 -15.58
N LEU A 123 -0.57 1.65 -14.57
CA LEU A 123 -0.62 0.63 -13.51
C LEU A 123 -1.32 1.12 -12.24
N GLU A 124 -1.80 2.37 -12.21
CA GLU A 124 -2.33 2.97 -10.99
C GLU A 124 -3.54 2.20 -10.42
N HIS A 125 -3.56 2.11 -9.09
CA HIS A 125 -4.76 1.80 -8.34
C HIS A 125 -5.75 2.97 -8.43
N HIS A 126 -7.07 2.73 -8.40
CA HIS A 126 -8.11 3.77 -8.50
C HIS A 126 -7.92 4.94 -7.53
N SER A 127 -7.46 4.66 -6.31
CA SER A 127 -7.11 5.69 -5.31
C SER A 127 -6.04 6.67 -5.79
N ASN A 128 -5.16 6.26 -6.70
CA ASN A 128 -4.13 7.09 -7.33
C ASN A 128 -4.49 7.51 -8.77
N ILE A 129 -5.78 7.48 -9.13
CA ILE A 129 -6.32 7.99 -10.40
C ILE A 129 -7.37 9.07 -10.12
N VAL A 130 -8.43 8.69 -9.39
CA VAL A 130 -9.64 9.49 -9.24
C VAL A 130 -9.37 10.87 -8.61
N PRO A 131 -8.54 11.01 -7.54
CA PRO A 131 -8.26 12.33 -6.96
C PRO A 131 -7.58 13.29 -7.95
N TRP A 132 -6.75 12.76 -8.85
CA TRP A 132 -6.07 13.57 -9.87
C TRP A 132 -7.01 13.96 -11.00
N GLN A 133 -7.93 13.08 -11.41
CA GLN A 133 -8.98 13.42 -12.38
C GLN A 133 -9.85 14.58 -11.87
N ILE A 134 -10.33 14.48 -10.64
CA ILE A 134 -11.12 15.55 -10.00
C ILE A 134 -10.32 16.86 -9.96
N LEU A 135 -9.04 16.80 -9.56
CA LEU A 135 -8.20 18.00 -9.53
C LEU A 135 -7.97 18.59 -10.93
N CYS A 136 -7.77 17.77 -11.96
CA CYS A 136 -7.65 18.20 -13.35
C CYS A 136 -8.92 18.93 -13.82
N GLU A 137 -10.10 18.36 -13.54
CA GLU A 137 -11.39 18.98 -13.84
C GLU A 137 -11.56 20.32 -13.12
N GLU A 138 -11.22 20.40 -11.83
CA GLU A 138 -11.32 21.62 -11.03
C GLU A 138 -10.37 22.74 -11.49
N LYS A 139 -9.16 22.40 -11.94
CA LYS A 139 -8.09 23.36 -12.24
C LYS A 139 -7.88 23.62 -13.73
N GLY A 140 -8.53 22.86 -14.60
CA GLY A 140 -8.22 22.87 -16.03
C GLY A 140 -6.79 22.36 -16.33
N ALA A 141 -6.29 21.44 -15.49
CA ALA A 141 -5.03 20.73 -15.72
C ALA A 141 -5.26 19.48 -16.58
N VAL A 142 -4.20 18.93 -17.14
CA VAL A 142 -4.27 17.77 -18.06
C VAL A 142 -3.69 16.54 -17.38
N LEU A 143 -4.45 15.45 -17.36
CA LEU A 143 -3.93 14.15 -16.91
C LEU A 143 -3.19 13.46 -18.06
N LYS A 144 -1.95 13.06 -17.83
CA LYS A 144 -1.10 12.34 -18.77
C LYS A 144 -0.78 10.95 -18.22
N ILE A 145 -0.81 9.93 -19.08
CA ILE A 145 -0.63 8.54 -18.69
C ILE A 145 0.65 8.00 -19.32
N ILE A 146 1.58 7.52 -18.51
CA ILE A 146 2.74 6.74 -18.98
C ILE A 146 2.25 5.33 -19.30
N PRO A 147 2.37 4.88 -20.57
CA PRO A 147 1.90 3.56 -20.98
C PRO A 147 2.78 2.43 -20.44
N ILE A 148 2.27 1.21 -20.59
CA ILE A 148 2.98 -0.04 -20.35
C ILE A 148 3.06 -0.84 -21.65
N ASP A 149 4.09 -1.69 -21.75
CA ASP A 149 4.16 -2.74 -22.76
C ASP A 149 3.23 -3.91 -22.43
N ASP A 150 3.23 -4.94 -23.28
CA ASP A 150 2.37 -6.11 -23.12
C ASP A 150 2.78 -7.02 -21.96
N GLU A 151 3.99 -6.84 -21.42
CA GLU A 151 4.47 -7.50 -20.22
C GLU A 151 4.11 -6.73 -18.94
N GLY A 152 3.45 -5.58 -19.08
CA GLY A 152 3.07 -4.72 -17.96
C GLY A 152 4.20 -3.84 -17.43
N VAL A 153 5.30 -3.71 -18.17
CA VAL A 153 6.45 -2.87 -17.80
C VAL A 153 6.22 -1.44 -18.25
N LEU A 154 6.51 -0.48 -17.36
CA LEU A 154 6.39 0.95 -17.63
C LEU A 154 7.32 1.41 -18.75
N ASP A 155 6.79 2.09 -19.77
CA ASP A 155 7.59 2.60 -20.89
C ASP A 155 8.35 3.87 -20.49
N LEU A 156 9.63 3.69 -20.15
CA LEU A 156 10.52 4.80 -19.79
C LEU A 156 10.79 5.79 -20.94
N LYS A 157 10.76 5.34 -22.20
CA LYS A 157 10.96 6.24 -23.35
C LYS A 157 9.75 7.15 -23.54
N ALA A 158 8.56 6.58 -23.38
CA ALA A 158 7.33 7.38 -23.34
C ALA A 158 7.35 8.35 -22.15
N ALA A 159 7.81 7.91 -20.98
CA ALA A 159 7.92 8.77 -19.80
C ALA A 159 8.82 10.01 -20.05
N GLU A 160 9.96 9.85 -20.72
CA GLU A 160 10.84 10.97 -21.10
C GLU A 160 10.14 12.01 -21.97
N SER A 161 9.20 11.57 -22.82
CA SER A 161 8.45 12.43 -23.73
C SER A 161 7.25 13.10 -23.05
N ILE A 162 6.65 12.41 -22.07
CA ILE A 162 5.45 12.84 -21.34
C ILE A 162 5.80 13.81 -20.21
N ILE A 163 6.95 13.61 -19.56
CA ILE A 163 7.40 14.44 -18.43
C ILE A 163 8.10 15.68 -18.97
N THR A 164 7.36 16.78 -19.01
CA THR A 164 7.80 18.06 -19.58
C THR A 164 7.96 19.14 -18.51
N ASP A 165 8.32 20.36 -18.93
CA ASP A 165 8.37 21.55 -18.08
C ASP A 165 7.00 21.97 -17.53
N LYS A 166 5.90 21.52 -18.15
CA LYS A 166 4.51 21.69 -17.69
C LYS A 166 4.09 20.69 -16.63
N THR A 167 4.86 19.63 -16.43
CA THR A 167 4.55 18.61 -15.44
C THR A 167 4.67 19.18 -14.03
N LYS A 168 3.55 19.19 -13.30
CA LYS A 168 3.47 19.74 -11.95
C LYS A 168 3.48 18.66 -10.86
N ILE A 169 2.85 17.52 -11.14
CA ILE A 169 2.79 16.37 -10.24
C ILE A 169 3.06 15.12 -11.07
N ILE A 170 3.91 14.23 -10.56
CA ILE A 170 4.05 12.86 -11.04
C ILE A 170 3.62 11.96 -9.90
N SER A 171 2.59 11.15 -10.08
CA SER A 171 2.10 10.21 -9.07
C SER A 171 2.17 8.78 -9.59
N LEU A 172 2.88 7.90 -8.88
CA LEU A 172 3.10 6.52 -9.33
C LEU A 172 2.89 5.51 -8.21
N VAL A 173 2.22 4.40 -8.51
CA VAL A 173 2.38 3.17 -7.71
C VAL A 173 3.84 2.72 -7.77
N TYR A 174 4.43 2.44 -6.62
CA TYR A 174 5.80 1.95 -6.54
C TYR A 174 5.88 0.45 -6.86
N VAL A 175 4.93 -0.34 -6.36
CA VAL A 175 4.73 -1.74 -6.74
C VAL A 175 3.26 -1.92 -7.12
N SER A 176 3.01 -2.50 -8.30
CA SER A 176 1.65 -2.77 -8.77
C SER A 176 0.96 -3.79 -7.88
N ASN A 177 -0.24 -3.46 -7.37
CA ASN A 177 -1.07 -4.40 -6.61
C ASN A 177 -1.73 -5.47 -7.50
N ALA A 178 -1.76 -5.27 -8.82
CA ALA A 178 -2.34 -6.21 -9.77
C ALA A 178 -1.27 -7.15 -10.29
N LEU A 179 -0.11 -6.65 -10.70
CA LEU A 179 0.93 -7.43 -11.38
C LEU A 179 2.12 -7.81 -10.48
N GLY A 180 2.28 -7.17 -9.31
CA GLY A 180 3.46 -7.36 -8.45
C GLY A 180 4.75 -6.76 -8.99
N LEU A 181 4.69 -5.97 -10.06
CA LEU A 181 5.87 -5.36 -10.68
C LEU A 181 6.31 -4.11 -9.93
N LYS A 182 7.61 -3.99 -9.67
CA LYS A 182 8.24 -2.76 -9.16
C LYS A 182 8.43 -1.79 -10.32
N ASN A 183 7.88 -0.58 -10.20
CA ASN A 183 8.11 0.48 -11.17
C ASN A 183 9.51 1.10 -11.01
N PRO A 184 10.12 1.59 -12.11
CA PRO A 184 11.42 2.28 -12.11
C PRO A 184 11.29 3.72 -11.57
N VAL A 185 10.94 3.86 -10.29
CA VAL A 185 10.62 5.18 -9.70
C VAL A 185 11.86 6.05 -9.56
N GLU A 186 13.04 5.46 -9.38
CA GLU A 186 14.32 6.17 -9.29
C GLU A 186 14.65 6.90 -10.61
N GLU A 187 14.39 6.25 -11.74
CA GLU A 187 14.52 6.81 -13.08
C GLU A 187 13.50 7.93 -13.30
N ILE A 188 12.24 7.73 -12.90
CA ILE A 188 11.20 8.75 -13.03
C ILE A 188 11.49 9.98 -12.16
N ILE A 189 11.96 9.77 -10.92
CA ILE A 189 12.39 10.87 -10.05
C ILE A 189 13.53 11.63 -10.71
N SER A 190 14.51 10.93 -11.28
CA SER A 190 15.62 11.56 -12.01
C SER A 190 15.13 12.41 -13.18
N LEU A 191 14.12 11.95 -13.94
CA LEU A 191 13.48 12.74 -15.01
C LEU A 191 12.76 13.97 -14.45
N ALA A 192 12.00 13.81 -13.36
CA ALA A 192 11.31 14.92 -12.69
C ALA A 192 12.30 16.01 -12.25
N ARG A 193 13.44 15.61 -11.68
CA ARG A 193 14.49 16.55 -11.21
C ARG A 193 15.16 17.29 -12.36
N LYS A 194 15.27 16.71 -13.56
CA LYS A 194 15.76 17.43 -14.76
C LYS A 194 14.84 18.59 -15.16
N GLN A 195 13.52 18.41 -15.04
CA GLN A 195 12.52 19.45 -15.36
C GLN A 195 12.32 20.49 -14.24
N LYS A 196 12.78 20.20 -13.01
CA LYS A 196 12.79 21.07 -11.81
C LYS A 196 11.42 21.50 -11.23
N ASN A 197 10.33 21.35 -11.96
CA ASN A 197 9.01 21.89 -11.59
C ASN A 197 8.05 20.87 -10.94
N ALA A 198 8.29 19.58 -11.13
CA ALA A 198 7.39 18.51 -10.72
C ALA A 198 7.70 18.00 -9.30
N VAL A 199 6.65 17.80 -8.50
CA VAL A 199 6.73 16.98 -7.29
C VAL A 199 6.41 15.52 -7.61
N VAL A 200 7.09 14.60 -6.95
CA VAL A 200 6.87 13.15 -7.10
C VAL A 200 6.17 12.59 -5.88
N PHE A 201 4.98 12.02 -6.11
CA PHE A 201 4.21 11.24 -5.14
C PHE A 201 4.36 9.75 -5.43
N LEU A 202 4.68 8.96 -4.42
CA LEU A 202 4.72 7.50 -4.53
C LEU A 202 3.60 6.84 -3.71
N ASP A 203 2.72 6.10 -4.38
CA ASP A 203 1.85 5.13 -3.72
C ASP A 203 2.67 3.88 -3.41
N ALA A 204 3.09 3.76 -2.16
CA ALA A 204 3.92 2.68 -1.65
C ALA A 204 3.10 1.61 -0.91
N ALA A 205 1.78 1.55 -1.11
CA ALA A 205 0.89 0.64 -0.37
C ALA A 205 1.29 -0.84 -0.45
N GLN A 206 1.95 -1.26 -1.54
CA GLN A 206 2.55 -2.60 -1.66
C GLN A 206 4.06 -2.57 -1.44
N ALA A 207 4.78 -1.52 -1.85
CA ALA A 207 6.25 -1.51 -1.76
C ALA A 207 6.75 -1.71 -0.32
N VAL A 208 6.13 -1.01 0.64
CA VAL A 208 6.53 -1.10 2.06
C VAL A 208 6.28 -2.46 2.70
N THR A 209 5.51 -3.36 2.05
CA THR A 209 5.23 -4.70 2.59
C THR A 209 6.26 -5.73 2.14
N HIS A 210 7.00 -5.45 1.07
CA HIS A 210 7.85 -6.43 0.41
C HIS A 210 9.35 -6.15 0.58
N PHE A 211 9.75 -4.90 0.81
CA PHE A 211 11.16 -4.51 0.98
C PHE A 211 11.30 -3.19 1.75
N PRO A 212 12.48 -2.89 2.33
CA PRO A 212 12.73 -1.63 3.00
C PRO A 212 12.67 -0.46 2.01
N VAL A 213 12.03 0.63 2.43
CA VAL A 213 11.90 1.88 1.65
C VAL A 213 12.68 2.97 2.37
N ASP A 214 13.53 3.69 1.64
CA ASP A 214 14.30 4.81 2.15
C ASP A 214 13.90 6.09 1.39
N VAL A 215 13.07 6.93 2.01
CA VAL A 215 12.55 8.14 1.35
C VAL A 215 13.61 9.21 1.14
N GLN A 216 14.64 9.25 1.98
CA GLN A 216 15.77 10.16 1.81
C GLN A 216 16.62 9.76 0.60
N LYS A 217 16.91 8.46 0.45
CA LYS A 217 17.65 7.95 -0.71
C LYS A 217 16.85 8.05 -2.00
N LEU A 218 15.55 7.75 -1.95
CA LEU A 218 14.67 7.86 -3.12
C LEU A 218 14.48 9.31 -3.57
N ASP A 219 14.59 10.27 -2.65
CA ASP A 219 14.33 11.68 -2.90
C ASP A 219 12.89 11.97 -3.38
N CYS A 220 11.90 11.11 -3.11
CA CYS A 220 10.49 11.42 -3.40
C CYS A 220 10.00 12.64 -2.60
N ASP A 221 8.96 13.32 -3.08
CA ASP A 221 8.39 14.50 -2.39
C ASP A 221 7.29 14.11 -1.41
N PHE A 222 6.53 13.07 -1.76
CA PHE A 222 5.51 12.45 -0.94
C PHE A 222 5.53 10.94 -1.11
N LEU A 223 5.17 10.21 -0.05
CA LEU A 223 4.99 8.77 -0.09
C LEU A 223 3.82 8.37 0.82
N ALA A 224 2.96 7.46 0.35
CA ALA A 224 1.80 7.01 1.13
C ALA A 224 1.71 5.49 1.22
N PHE A 225 1.24 5.00 2.36
CA PHE A 225 0.94 3.58 2.56
C PHE A 225 -0.14 3.34 3.63
N SER A 226 -0.72 2.14 3.61
CA SER A 226 -1.80 1.72 4.48
C SER A 226 -1.31 0.68 5.50
N GLY A 227 -1.63 0.86 6.78
CA GLY A 227 -1.21 -0.06 7.84
C GLY A 227 -1.80 -1.47 7.70
N HIS A 228 -3.02 -1.60 7.17
CA HIS A 228 -3.71 -2.90 7.07
C HIS A 228 -3.08 -3.89 6.08
N LYS A 229 -2.18 -3.43 5.21
CA LYS A 229 -1.34 -4.28 4.35
C LYS A 229 0.00 -4.63 4.99
N LEU A 230 0.41 -3.86 5.99
CA LEU A 230 1.67 -3.97 6.71
C LEU A 230 1.44 -4.51 8.13
N LEU A 231 0.65 -5.59 8.24
CA LEU A 231 0.30 -6.29 9.49
C LEU A 231 -0.49 -5.48 10.54
N GLY A 232 -0.70 -4.19 10.28
CA GLY A 232 -1.33 -3.26 11.19
C GLY A 232 -2.87 -3.31 11.15
N PRO A 233 -3.51 -2.53 12.04
CA PRO A 233 -4.96 -2.37 12.09
C PRO A 233 -5.53 -1.74 10.81
N THR A 234 -6.84 -1.88 10.61
CA THR A 234 -7.59 -1.09 9.63
C THR A 234 -7.78 0.36 10.10
N GLY A 235 -8.02 1.28 9.17
CA GLY A 235 -8.29 2.68 9.50
C GLY A 235 -7.07 3.46 9.99
N ILE A 236 -5.87 3.00 9.64
CA ILE A 236 -4.61 3.71 9.83
C ILE A 236 -3.78 3.65 8.55
N GLY A 237 -3.22 4.79 8.17
CA GLY A 237 -2.32 4.97 7.05
C GLY A 237 -1.37 6.12 7.32
N VAL A 238 -0.44 6.31 6.40
CA VAL A 238 0.66 7.25 6.54
C VAL A 238 0.77 8.06 5.26
N LEU A 239 0.92 9.37 5.42
CA LEU A 239 1.50 10.26 4.42
C LEU A 239 2.84 10.76 4.95
N TYR A 240 3.92 10.36 4.27
CA TYR A 240 5.19 11.08 4.31
C TYR A 240 5.12 12.25 3.32
N GLY A 241 5.65 13.40 3.72
CA GLY A 241 5.93 14.50 2.82
C GLY A 241 7.13 15.31 3.30
N LYS A 242 7.97 15.77 2.37
CA LYS A 242 9.08 16.66 2.73
C LYS A 242 8.56 17.91 3.43
N ARG A 243 9.18 18.31 4.55
CA ARG A 243 8.77 19.47 5.37
C ARG A 243 8.39 20.69 4.53
N LYS A 244 9.27 21.08 3.58
CA LYS A 244 9.06 22.24 2.70
C LYS A 244 7.71 22.25 1.97
N HIS A 245 7.21 21.07 1.59
CA HIS A 245 5.93 20.95 0.88
C HIS A 245 4.76 20.94 1.87
N LEU A 246 4.88 20.20 2.97
CA LEU A 246 3.85 20.13 4.03
C LEU A 246 3.56 21.50 4.65
N GLU A 247 4.60 22.30 4.93
CA GLU A 247 4.44 23.67 5.42
C GLU A 247 3.70 24.55 4.41
N ALA A 248 4.05 24.40 3.12
CA ALA A 248 3.48 25.18 2.05
C ALA A 248 2.04 24.76 1.67
N MET A 249 1.61 23.55 1.98
CA MET A 249 0.27 23.03 1.66
C MET A 249 -0.87 23.75 2.40
N LEU A 250 -2.09 23.71 1.87
CA LEU A 250 -3.30 24.17 2.60
C LEU A 250 -3.71 23.14 3.66
N PRO A 251 -4.41 23.49 4.76
CA PRO A 251 -5.07 22.49 5.58
C PRO A 251 -6.05 21.63 4.76
N TYR A 252 -6.19 20.35 5.12
CA TYR A 252 -7.05 19.39 4.42
C TYR A 252 -8.43 19.28 5.08
N GLN A 253 -8.49 18.60 6.23
CA GLN A 253 -9.66 18.56 7.10
C GLN A 253 -9.52 19.64 8.18
N SER A 254 -10.64 20.20 8.62
CA SER A 254 -10.69 21.29 9.59
C SER A 254 -11.48 20.90 10.83
N GLY A 255 -10.99 21.27 12.02
CA GLY A 255 -11.65 20.98 13.29
C GLY A 255 -10.73 21.22 14.48
N GLY A 256 -10.99 20.54 15.60
CA GLY A 256 -10.06 20.50 16.73
C GLY A 256 -8.70 19.90 16.37
N GLU A 257 -7.73 20.02 17.27
CA GLU A 257 -6.33 19.53 17.14
C GLU A 257 -5.46 20.22 16.06
N MET A 258 -6.00 20.47 14.87
CA MET A 258 -5.26 21.08 13.75
C MET A 258 -5.15 22.61 13.80
N ILE A 259 -5.72 23.23 14.83
CA ILE A 259 -5.69 24.69 15.06
C ILE A 259 -4.61 25.10 16.08
N LYS A 260 -4.09 26.32 15.94
CA LYS A 260 -3.24 26.99 16.95
C LYS A 260 -4.06 27.99 17.76
N THR A 261 -4.82 28.86 17.10
CA THR A 261 -5.79 29.77 17.74
C THR A 261 -7.08 29.86 16.93
N VAL A 262 -8.21 30.02 17.63
CA VAL A 262 -9.54 30.19 17.02
C VAL A 262 -10.23 31.39 17.67
N SER A 263 -10.68 32.34 16.85
CA SER A 263 -11.68 33.36 17.21
C SER A 263 -12.82 33.33 16.19
N PHE A 264 -13.90 34.07 16.44
CA PHE A 264 -15.01 34.18 15.48
C PHE A 264 -14.59 34.89 14.18
N GLU A 265 -13.57 35.73 14.23
CA GLU A 265 -13.04 36.47 13.08
C GLU A 265 -12.02 35.66 12.29
N LYS A 266 -11.18 34.86 12.95
CA LYS A 266 -10.06 34.18 12.29
C LYS A 266 -9.57 32.94 13.05
N THR A 267 -9.14 31.95 12.27
CA THR A 267 -8.39 30.78 12.75
C THR A 267 -6.95 30.83 12.24
N THR A 268 -6.00 30.42 13.10
CA THR A 268 -4.62 30.08 12.70
C THR A 268 -4.39 28.59 12.91
N TYR A 269 -3.57 27.98 12.05
CA TYR A 269 -3.38 26.53 12.02
C TYR A 269 -2.17 26.10 12.83
N ASN A 270 -2.21 24.85 13.29
CA ASN A 270 -1.13 24.23 14.03
C ASN A 270 0.09 23.96 13.14
N GLU A 271 1.20 23.60 13.78
CA GLU A 271 2.44 23.21 13.12
C GLU A 271 2.36 21.74 12.64
N LEU A 272 3.39 21.29 11.94
CA LEU A 272 3.45 19.91 11.48
C LEU A 272 3.69 18.96 12.65
N PRO A 273 3.13 17.74 12.61
CA PRO A 273 2.21 17.19 11.60
C PRO A 273 0.73 17.56 11.87
N PHE A 274 0.43 18.14 13.03
CA PHE A 274 -0.94 18.36 13.53
C PHE A 274 -1.83 19.20 12.62
N LYS A 275 -1.25 20.07 11.79
CA LYS A 275 -1.95 20.79 10.71
C LYS A 275 -2.87 19.90 9.84
N PHE A 276 -2.54 18.62 9.71
CA PHE A 276 -3.28 17.68 8.85
C PHE A 276 -4.05 16.60 9.63
N GLU A 277 -3.98 16.59 10.96
CA GLU A 277 -4.61 15.59 11.83
C GLU A 277 -5.77 16.21 12.60
N ALA A 278 -6.87 16.47 11.89
CA ALA A 278 -8.04 17.14 12.45
C ALA A 278 -8.89 16.19 13.31
N GLY A 279 -9.25 16.65 14.52
CA GLY A 279 -10.08 15.91 15.46
C GLY A 279 -9.33 14.78 16.17
N THR A 280 -10.07 13.98 16.96
CA THR A 280 -9.48 12.81 17.64
C THR A 280 -9.06 11.76 16.61
N PRO A 281 -7.78 11.36 16.56
CA PRO A 281 -7.31 10.39 15.58
C PRO A 281 -7.70 8.96 16.00
N ASN A 282 -7.37 7.98 15.14
CA ASN A 282 -7.43 6.57 15.51
C ASN A 282 -6.26 6.21 16.44
N ILE A 283 -6.38 6.57 17.73
CA ILE A 283 -5.31 6.44 18.74
C ILE A 283 -4.88 4.98 18.89
N ALA A 284 -5.84 4.09 19.13
CA ALA A 284 -5.59 2.65 19.28
C ALA A 284 -4.89 2.07 18.04
N GLY A 285 -5.38 2.43 16.85
CA GLY A 285 -4.80 2.00 15.58
C GLY A 285 -3.37 2.48 15.38
N GLY A 286 -3.10 3.76 15.68
CA GLY A 286 -1.75 4.33 15.63
C GLY A 286 -0.78 3.62 16.57
N ILE A 287 -1.18 3.41 17.83
CA ILE A 287 -0.37 2.72 18.85
C ILE A 287 -0.07 1.28 18.43
N ALA A 288 -1.09 0.53 18.00
CA ALA A 288 -0.91 -0.86 17.62
C ALA A 288 -0.12 -1.02 16.31
N PHE A 289 -0.08 0.01 15.46
CA PHE A 289 0.70 -0.02 14.23
C PHE A 289 2.20 -0.07 14.50
N LYS A 290 2.70 0.57 15.57
CA LYS A 290 4.09 0.43 16.02
C LYS A 290 4.48 -1.04 16.23
N SER A 291 3.62 -1.83 16.87
CA SER A 291 3.87 -3.25 17.11
C SER A 291 3.95 -4.07 15.81
N ALA A 292 3.29 -3.61 14.73
CA ALA A 292 3.41 -4.24 13.42
C ALA A 292 4.78 -3.96 12.79
N LEU A 293 5.25 -2.71 12.87
CA LEU A 293 6.57 -2.31 12.37
C LEU A 293 7.70 -3.02 13.13
N GLU A 294 7.63 -3.05 14.47
CA GLU A 294 8.59 -3.78 15.31
C GLU A 294 8.59 -5.28 15.01
N TYR A 295 7.43 -5.86 14.70
CA TYR A 295 7.35 -7.26 14.29
C TYR A 295 8.08 -7.51 12.97
N ILE A 296 7.88 -6.64 11.97
CA ILE A 296 8.58 -6.74 10.68
C ILE A 296 10.09 -6.59 10.86
N GLU A 297 10.55 -5.62 11.65
CA GLU A 297 11.97 -5.45 11.98
C GLU A 297 12.55 -6.68 12.69
N GLN A 298 11.79 -7.30 13.61
CA GLN A 298 12.20 -8.52 14.29
C GLN A 298 12.31 -9.73 13.34
N ILE A 299 11.41 -9.85 12.36
CA ILE A 299 11.52 -10.89 11.33
C ILE A 299 12.70 -10.58 10.39
N GLY A 300 12.91 -9.32 10.04
CA GLY A 300 14.00 -8.88 9.18
C GLY A 300 13.72 -9.10 7.69
N TRP A 301 14.17 -8.13 6.89
CA TRP A 301 13.86 -8.03 5.47
C TRP A 301 14.46 -9.14 4.61
N ASP A 302 15.61 -9.69 4.98
CA ASP A 302 16.25 -10.78 4.25
C ASP A 302 15.34 -12.01 4.20
N PHE A 303 14.77 -12.40 5.35
CA PHE A 303 13.85 -13.53 5.43
C PHE A 303 12.55 -13.24 4.68
N ILE A 304 11.96 -12.05 4.88
CA ILE A 304 10.71 -11.66 4.22
C ILE A 304 10.86 -11.74 2.70
N SER A 305 11.91 -11.10 2.17
CA SER A 305 12.15 -11.02 0.73
C SER A 305 12.47 -12.38 0.12
N GLU A 306 13.29 -13.19 0.80
CA GLU A 306 13.65 -14.54 0.34
C GLU A 306 12.43 -15.47 0.34
N GLN A 307 11.64 -15.49 1.42
CA GLN A 307 10.44 -16.32 1.49
C GLN A 307 9.44 -15.94 0.39
N GLU A 308 9.12 -14.66 0.24
CA GLU A 308 8.16 -14.22 -0.78
C GLU A 308 8.65 -14.55 -2.19
N THR A 309 9.94 -14.35 -2.47
CA THR A 309 10.53 -14.69 -3.78
C THR A 309 10.39 -16.18 -4.06
N ASN A 310 10.78 -17.03 -3.10
CA ASN A 310 10.72 -18.49 -3.27
C ASN A 310 9.28 -18.99 -3.48
N LEU A 311 8.31 -18.44 -2.75
CA LEU A 311 6.90 -18.83 -2.87
C LEU A 311 6.29 -18.41 -4.22
N VAL A 312 6.60 -17.19 -4.68
CA VAL A 312 6.15 -16.69 -5.98
C VAL A 312 6.77 -17.52 -7.10
N GLU A 313 8.07 -17.83 -7.04
CA GLU A 313 8.75 -18.67 -8.03
C GLU A 313 8.19 -20.09 -8.06
N TYR A 314 7.94 -20.70 -6.89
CA TYR A 314 7.34 -22.03 -6.80
C TYR A 314 5.96 -22.06 -7.46
N ALA A 315 5.07 -21.12 -7.09
CA ALA A 315 3.73 -21.05 -7.62
C ALA A 315 3.72 -20.72 -9.12
N ASP A 316 4.57 -19.80 -9.58
CA ASP A 316 4.71 -19.45 -10.99
C ASP A 316 5.10 -20.67 -11.85
N ASN A 317 6.12 -21.42 -11.40
CA ASN A 317 6.57 -22.64 -12.08
C ASN A 317 5.49 -23.74 -12.13
N GLY A 318 4.65 -23.83 -11.10
CA GLY A 318 3.52 -24.74 -11.06
C GLY A 318 2.41 -24.33 -12.04
N LEU A 319 1.98 -23.06 -11.96
CA LEU A 319 0.89 -22.52 -12.78
C LEU A 319 1.20 -22.54 -14.28
N LYS A 320 2.45 -22.27 -14.68
CA LYS A 320 2.88 -22.32 -16.09
C LYS A 320 2.71 -23.69 -16.76
N LYS A 321 2.54 -24.76 -15.98
CA LYS A 321 2.29 -26.12 -16.50
C LYS A 321 0.81 -26.38 -16.80
N ILE A 322 -0.09 -25.49 -16.37
CA ILE A 322 -1.52 -25.62 -16.57
C ILE A 322 -1.88 -25.13 -17.97
N ASP A 323 -2.36 -26.03 -18.81
CA ASP A 323 -2.74 -25.71 -20.19
C ASP A 323 -3.77 -24.57 -20.24
N GLY A 324 -3.58 -23.63 -21.18
CA GLY A 324 -4.41 -22.44 -21.36
C GLY A 324 -4.32 -21.38 -20.24
N LEU A 325 -3.46 -21.55 -19.22
CA LEU A 325 -3.22 -20.54 -18.19
C LEU A 325 -2.26 -19.46 -18.70
N HIS A 326 -2.61 -18.20 -18.44
CA HIS A 326 -1.79 -17.04 -18.74
C HIS A 326 -1.54 -16.22 -17.47
N ILE A 327 -0.27 -15.86 -17.22
CA ILE A 327 0.18 -15.04 -16.08
C ILE A 327 0.55 -13.64 -16.59
N TYR A 328 -0.08 -12.62 -16.02
CA TYR A 328 0.20 -11.22 -16.34
C TYR A 328 1.43 -10.73 -15.56
N GLY A 329 2.36 -10.04 -16.23
CA GLY A 329 3.67 -9.70 -15.64
C GLY A 329 4.60 -10.91 -15.47
N GLY A 330 4.36 -11.98 -16.23
CA GLY A 330 5.00 -13.29 -16.11
C GLY A 330 6.52 -13.33 -16.29
N THR A 331 7.08 -12.38 -17.06
CA THR A 331 8.48 -12.33 -17.50
C THR A 331 9.41 -11.54 -16.57
N GLN A 332 8.85 -10.82 -15.61
CA GLN A 332 9.59 -9.95 -14.70
C GLN A 332 9.62 -10.50 -13.28
N LYS A 333 10.54 -9.97 -12.46
CA LYS A 333 10.51 -10.23 -11.01
C LYS A 333 9.23 -9.64 -10.42
N ARG A 334 8.44 -10.46 -9.72
CA ARG A 334 7.21 -10.05 -9.02
C ARG A 334 7.38 -10.09 -7.51
N TYR A 335 6.79 -9.10 -6.85
CA TYR A 335 6.76 -8.97 -5.40
C TYR A 335 5.42 -9.48 -4.88
N GLY A 336 5.45 -10.68 -4.29
CA GLY A 336 4.32 -11.29 -3.58
C GLY A 336 3.07 -11.59 -4.40
N VAL A 337 2.92 -11.16 -5.66
CA VAL A 337 1.66 -11.20 -6.42
C VAL A 337 1.78 -12.03 -7.69
N ILE A 338 0.75 -12.83 -7.98
CA ILE A 338 0.55 -13.52 -9.26
C ILE A 338 -0.89 -13.24 -9.72
N ALA A 339 -1.03 -12.50 -10.82
CA ALA A 339 -2.29 -12.35 -11.53
C ALA A 339 -2.34 -13.29 -12.73
N PHE A 340 -3.44 -14.03 -12.89
CA PHE A 340 -3.58 -15.00 -13.95
C PHE A 340 -5.03 -15.17 -14.40
N ASN A 341 -5.20 -15.71 -15.61
CA ASN A 341 -6.46 -16.19 -16.15
C ASN A 341 -6.25 -17.55 -16.81
N VAL A 342 -7.34 -18.28 -17.04
CA VAL A 342 -7.34 -19.52 -17.82
C VAL A 342 -8.29 -19.36 -19.00
N SER A 343 -7.79 -19.64 -20.20
CA SER A 343 -8.53 -19.48 -21.45
C SER A 343 -9.86 -20.22 -21.40
N GLY A 344 -10.95 -19.52 -21.72
CA GLY A 344 -12.31 -20.06 -21.73
C GLY A 344 -12.97 -20.22 -20.36
N ILE A 345 -12.32 -19.81 -19.26
CA ILE A 345 -12.87 -19.90 -17.91
C ILE A 345 -12.95 -18.51 -17.28
N HIS A 346 -14.13 -18.15 -16.77
CA HIS A 346 -14.29 -16.88 -16.08
C HIS A 346 -13.59 -16.90 -14.71
N HIS A 347 -12.77 -15.89 -14.43
CA HIS A 347 -11.91 -15.80 -13.24
C HIS A 347 -12.68 -15.92 -11.91
N TYR A 348 -13.94 -15.48 -11.86
CA TYR A 348 -14.81 -15.66 -10.69
C TYR A 348 -15.04 -17.13 -10.33
N ASP A 349 -15.26 -18.01 -11.32
CA ASP A 349 -15.58 -19.42 -11.09
C ASP A 349 -14.39 -20.17 -10.47
N ILE A 350 -13.17 -19.85 -10.93
CA ILE A 350 -11.93 -20.34 -10.31
C ILE A 350 -11.86 -19.89 -8.84
N GLY A 351 -12.16 -18.63 -8.56
CA GLY A 351 -12.18 -18.09 -7.19
C GLY A 351 -13.16 -18.84 -6.27
N VAL A 352 -14.39 -19.10 -6.73
CA VAL A 352 -15.39 -19.84 -5.98
C VAL A 352 -14.96 -21.29 -5.71
N LEU A 353 -14.38 -21.97 -6.70
CA LEU A 353 -13.89 -23.34 -6.50
C LEU A 353 -12.70 -23.39 -5.54
N LEU A 354 -11.79 -22.42 -5.60
CA LEU A 354 -10.65 -22.34 -4.68
C LEU A 354 -11.10 -22.06 -3.24
N ASP A 355 -12.08 -21.18 -3.02
CA ASP A 355 -12.62 -20.91 -1.68
C ASP A 355 -13.24 -22.18 -1.07
N ASN A 356 -13.97 -22.97 -1.85
CA ASN A 356 -14.48 -24.28 -1.43
C ASN A 356 -13.36 -25.29 -1.07
N LEU A 357 -12.13 -25.08 -1.55
CA LEU A 357 -10.94 -25.85 -1.20
C LEU A 357 -10.14 -25.21 -0.03
N GLY A 358 -10.70 -24.19 0.61
CA GLY A 358 -10.08 -23.44 1.71
C GLY A 358 -8.98 -22.48 1.26
N ILE A 359 -8.91 -22.13 -0.03
CA ILE A 359 -7.88 -21.27 -0.62
C ILE A 359 -8.48 -19.92 -0.97
N ALA A 360 -8.12 -18.89 -0.19
CA ALA A 360 -8.60 -17.53 -0.39
C ALA A 360 -7.69 -16.78 -1.37
N ILE A 361 -8.19 -16.52 -2.58
CA ILE A 361 -7.63 -15.58 -3.56
C ILE A 361 -8.62 -14.44 -3.82
N ARG A 362 -8.24 -13.47 -4.66
CA ARG A 362 -9.16 -12.42 -5.12
C ARG A 362 -9.40 -12.50 -6.62
N THR A 363 -10.60 -12.13 -7.03
CA THR A 363 -11.04 -12.07 -8.43
C THR A 363 -11.56 -10.67 -8.77
N GLY A 364 -11.43 -10.26 -10.03
CA GLY A 364 -11.97 -9.00 -10.56
C GLY A 364 -10.90 -8.05 -11.05
N HIS A 365 -11.20 -6.74 -11.00
CA HIS A 365 -10.31 -5.71 -11.52
C HIS A 365 -9.21 -5.27 -10.54
N HIS A 366 -9.28 -5.69 -9.26
CA HIS A 366 -8.35 -5.27 -8.19
C HIS A 366 -8.19 -3.76 -8.03
N CYS A 367 -9.25 -3.00 -8.32
CA CYS A 367 -9.25 -1.55 -8.38
C CYS A 367 -8.24 -0.97 -9.40
N CYS A 368 -8.01 -1.68 -10.51
CA CYS A 368 -7.12 -1.30 -11.61
C CYS A 368 -7.86 -1.48 -12.95
N GLN A 369 -9.10 -1.00 -13.06
CA GLN A 369 -9.92 -1.22 -14.26
C GLN A 369 -9.30 -0.70 -15.58
N PRO A 370 -8.62 0.48 -15.61
CA PRO A 370 -7.90 0.90 -16.81
C PRO A 370 -6.80 -0.07 -17.26
N LEU A 371 -6.14 -0.74 -16.31
CA LEU A 371 -5.16 -1.78 -16.61
C LEU A 371 -5.82 -3.01 -17.25
N MET A 372 -6.98 -3.43 -16.75
CA MET A 372 -7.75 -4.53 -17.35
C MET A 372 -8.18 -4.18 -18.78
N GLN A 373 -8.60 -2.93 -19.02
CA GLN A 373 -8.91 -2.44 -20.36
C GLN A 373 -7.68 -2.45 -21.29
N ARG A 374 -6.48 -2.08 -20.80
CA ARG A 374 -5.23 -2.14 -21.57
C ARG A 374 -4.83 -3.57 -21.97
N PHE A 375 -5.16 -4.56 -21.15
CA PHE A 375 -4.97 -5.97 -21.48
C PHE A 375 -6.16 -6.60 -22.22
N GLU A 376 -7.23 -5.83 -22.47
CA GLU A 376 -8.46 -6.31 -23.11
C GLU A 376 -9.12 -7.50 -22.37
N ILE A 377 -9.12 -7.44 -21.03
CA ILE A 377 -9.71 -8.46 -20.16
C ILE A 377 -10.73 -7.87 -19.18
N GLU A 378 -11.65 -8.71 -18.70
CA GLU A 378 -12.66 -8.31 -17.71
C GLU A 378 -12.12 -8.28 -16.27
N GLY A 379 -11.03 -9.00 -16.00
CA GLY A 379 -10.47 -9.14 -14.65
C GLY A 379 -9.52 -10.32 -14.58
N THR A 380 -8.94 -10.55 -13.40
CA THR A 380 -8.02 -11.67 -13.16
C THR A 380 -8.30 -12.39 -11.86
N CYS A 381 -7.86 -13.66 -11.76
CA CYS A 381 -7.54 -14.26 -10.48
C CYS A 381 -6.23 -13.65 -9.98
N ARG A 382 -6.14 -13.36 -8.68
CA ARG A 382 -4.93 -12.85 -8.03
C ARG A 382 -4.66 -13.61 -6.74
N ALA A 383 -3.55 -14.34 -6.73
CA ALA A 383 -2.93 -14.85 -5.52
C ALA A 383 -1.84 -13.88 -5.07
N SER A 384 -1.81 -13.58 -3.79
CA SER A 384 -0.84 -12.67 -3.18
C SER A 384 -0.30 -13.27 -1.88
N PHE A 385 0.98 -13.60 -1.88
CA PHE A 385 1.74 -14.20 -0.79
C PHE A 385 2.24 -13.14 0.20
N SER A 386 2.59 -13.60 1.39
CA SER A 386 3.31 -12.90 2.44
C SER A 386 4.32 -13.86 3.07
N PHE A 387 5.29 -13.36 3.82
CA PHE A 387 6.34 -14.15 4.46
C PHE A 387 5.86 -15.24 5.44
N TYR A 388 4.60 -15.19 5.90
CA TYR A 388 4.01 -16.24 6.76
C TYR A 388 3.33 -17.36 5.96
N ASN A 389 3.20 -17.24 4.63
CA ASN A 389 2.77 -18.34 3.78
C ASN A 389 3.88 -19.40 3.68
N SER A 390 3.50 -20.63 3.34
CA SER A 390 4.44 -21.76 3.21
C SER A 390 4.47 -22.33 1.80
N GLU A 391 5.47 -23.15 1.50
CA GLU A 391 5.52 -23.92 0.26
C GLU A 391 4.31 -24.87 0.15
N GLU A 392 3.81 -25.40 1.28
CA GLU A 392 2.56 -26.16 1.32
C GLU A 392 1.34 -25.32 0.91
N ASP A 393 1.26 -24.05 1.35
CA ASP A 393 0.22 -23.11 0.90
C ASP A 393 0.31 -22.92 -0.63
N ALA A 394 1.53 -22.78 -1.18
CA ALA A 394 1.76 -22.62 -2.61
C ALA A 394 1.41 -23.89 -3.42
N ASP A 395 1.80 -25.08 -2.95
CA ASP A 395 1.48 -26.37 -3.56
C ASP A 395 -0.04 -26.63 -3.56
N ARG A 396 -0.71 -26.39 -2.42
CA ARG A 396 -2.17 -26.50 -2.34
C ARG A 396 -2.87 -25.52 -3.29
N PHE A 397 -2.34 -24.32 -3.43
CA PHE A 397 -2.86 -23.34 -4.39
C PHE A 397 -2.71 -23.83 -5.84
N VAL A 398 -1.51 -24.26 -6.28
CA VAL A 398 -1.29 -24.77 -7.64
C VAL A 398 -2.20 -25.97 -7.94
N LYS A 399 -2.24 -26.97 -7.05
CA LYS A 399 -3.12 -28.13 -7.18
C LYS A 399 -4.60 -27.76 -7.17
N GLY A 400 -4.98 -26.73 -6.40
CA GLY A 400 -6.32 -26.18 -6.37
C GLY A 400 -6.72 -25.59 -7.72
N VAL A 401 -5.83 -24.81 -8.35
CA VAL A 401 -6.05 -24.24 -9.69
C VAL A 401 -6.15 -25.36 -10.72
N GLU A 402 -5.24 -26.33 -10.72
CA GLU A 402 -5.30 -27.50 -11.61
C GLU A 402 -6.64 -28.23 -11.51
N LYS A 403 -7.12 -28.45 -10.28
CA LYS A 403 -8.41 -29.10 -10.03
C LYS A 403 -9.58 -28.26 -10.54
N ALA A 404 -9.57 -26.95 -10.27
CA ALA A 404 -10.61 -26.04 -10.75
C ALA A 404 -10.70 -26.04 -12.29
N VAL A 405 -9.56 -25.97 -12.97
CA VAL A 405 -9.49 -26.01 -14.44
C VAL A 405 -10.03 -27.33 -15.00
N LYS A 406 -9.72 -28.46 -14.37
CA LYS A 406 -10.27 -29.78 -14.76
C LYS A 406 -11.78 -29.93 -14.54
N MET A 407 -12.37 -29.13 -13.64
CA MET A 407 -13.82 -29.18 -13.34
C MET A 407 -14.64 -28.25 -14.23
N LEU A 408 -14.03 -27.18 -14.74
CA LEU A 408 -14.69 -26.14 -15.54
C LEU A 408 -14.50 -26.32 -17.05
N ARG A 409 -13.63 -27.25 -17.45
CA ARG A 409 -13.52 -27.79 -18.82
C ARG A 409 -14.27 -29.10 -18.90
#